data_AF-A0A9W8B838-F1
#
_entry.id   AF-A0A9W8B838-F1
#
_cell.length_a   1.000
_cell.length_b   1.000
_cell.length_c   1.000
_cell.angle_alpha   90.00
_cell.angle_beta   90.00
_cell.angle_gamma   90.00
#
_symmetry.space_group_name_H-M   'P 1'
#
loop_
_entity.id
_entity.type
_entity.pdbx_description
1 polymer ?
#
loop_
_entity_poly.entity_id
_entity_poly.type
_entity_poly.pdbx_seq_one_letter_code
_entity_poly.pdbx_strand_id
1 'polypeptide(L)'
;MPPSGKPPMPDAEEEALLLTLYFRYVQPVFPILYKSYFLERVQIKENRPSPSLLSAVFAAASTYKAREARTEEEMAHVRIQMAVHFQRAKLYLDEQYTLNTTASILTLLLMSVYEQGTMSTRSWLYSGMAIRKAYDLGLHRDVGATKHNGLSVLSRTETEVRQRAWWGCYIMDIMVSATLGRPTTIRDFTFDVPFPADYGED
;
A
#
# COMPACT_ATOMS: atom_id res chain seq x y z
N MET A 1 15.59 6.06 -22.83
CA MET A 1 14.40 5.54 -22.11
C MET A 1 14.53 4.02 -22.01
N PRO A 2 14.23 3.39 -20.87
CA PRO A 2 14.19 1.93 -20.78
C PRO A 2 13.09 1.36 -21.71
N PRO A 3 13.26 0.13 -22.20
CA PRO A 3 12.45 -0.45 -23.29
C PRO A 3 10.96 -0.63 -22.98
N SER A 4 10.54 -0.48 -21.71
CA SER A 4 9.15 -0.66 -21.27
C SER A 4 8.37 0.64 -21.04
N GLY A 5 8.95 1.82 -21.33
CA GLY A 5 8.31 3.12 -21.07
C GLY A 5 8.11 3.48 -19.59
N LYS A 6 8.51 2.60 -18.67
CA LYS A 6 8.44 2.82 -17.22
C LYS A 6 9.67 3.60 -16.74
N PRO A 7 9.54 4.56 -15.81
CA PRO A 7 10.71 5.16 -15.16
C PRO A 7 11.58 4.07 -14.50
N PRO A 8 12.92 4.22 -14.49
CA PRO A 8 13.80 3.29 -13.79
C PRO A 8 13.47 3.27 -12.30
N MET A 9 13.74 2.15 -11.61
CA MET A 9 13.72 2.10 -10.14
C MET A 9 14.77 3.06 -9.56
N PRO A 10 14.58 3.59 -8.34
CA PRO A 10 15.59 4.41 -7.69
C PRO A 10 16.87 3.60 -7.45
N ASP A 11 17.99 4.28 -7.27
CA ASP A 11 19.20 3.63 -6.76
C ASP A 11 19.04 3.18 -5.30
N ALA A 12 20.04 2.45 -4.78
CA ALA A 12 19.97 1.86 -3.45
C ALA A 12 19.93 2.90 -2.32
N GLU A 13 20.57 4.05 -2.49
CA GLU A 13 20.59 5.12 -1.48
C GLU A 13 19.22 5.80 -1.39
N GLU A 14 18.66 6.16 -2.55
CA GLU A 14 17.33 6.76 -2.63
C GLU A 14 16.24 5.79 -2.15
N GLU A 15 16.35 4.51 -2.49
CA GLU A 15 15.45 3.47 -1.99
C GLU A 15 15.49 3.35 -0.46
N ALA A 16 16.68 3.28 0.14
CA ALA A 16 16.83 3.16 1.59
C ALA A 16 16.25 4.39 2.32
N LEU A 17 16.47 5.59 1.77
CA LEU A 17 15.87 6.81 2.29
C LEU A 17 14.34 6.77 2.24
N LEU A 18 13.77 6.39 1.10
CA LEU A 18 12.31 6.34 0.92
C LEU A 18 11.65 5.28 1.82
N LEU A 19 12.28 4.12 2.01
CA LEU A 19 11.80 3.11 2.97
C LEU A 19 11.83 3.66 4.40
N THR A 20 12.91 4.35 4.77
CA THR A 20 13.03 4.99 6.10
C THR A 20 11.92 6.01 6.32
N LEU A 21 11.66 6.87 5.34
CA LEU A 21 10.60 7.87 5.41
C LEU A 21 9.20 7.25 5.48
N TYR A 22 8.95 6.18 4.71
CA TYR A 22 7.67 5.46 4.76
C TYR A 22 7.39 4.93 6.16
N PHE A 23 8.31 4.15 6.73
CA PHE A 23 8.11 3.53 8.04
C PHE A 23 8.13 4.53 9.19
N ARG A 24 8.78 5.70 9.01
CA ARG A 24 8.76 6.77 10.00
C ARG A 24 7.49 7.61 9.98
N TYR A 25 6.90 7.88 8.81
CA TYR A 25 5.83 8.88 8.70
C TYR A 25 4.51 8.37 8.12
N VAL A 26 4.51 7.37 7.24
CA VAL A 26 3.28 6.78 6.67
C VAL A 26 2.75 5.67 7.56
N GLN A 27 3.61 4.71 7.90
CA GLN A 27 3.24 3.51 8.66
C GLN A 27 2.50 3.83 9.98
N PRO A 28 2.91 4.81 10.81
CA PRO A 28 2.21 5.08 12.07
C PRO A 28 0.76 5.56 11.90
N VAL A 29 0.43 6.16 10.75
CA VAL A 29 -0.92 6.67 10.44
C VAL A 29 -1.73 5.64 9.65
N PHE A 30 -1.07 4.83 8.82
CA PHE A 30 -1.71 3.86 7.94
C PHE A 30 -0.89 2.55 7.88
N PRO A 31 -0.96 1.68 8.92
CA PRO A 31 -0.05 0.56 9.16
C PRO A 31 -0.37 -0.69 8.32
N ILE A 32 -0.45 -0.53 7.00
CA ILE A 32 -0.89 -1.58 6.07
C ILE A 32 0.21 -2.59 5.72
N LEU A 33 1.49 -2.29 6.01
CA LEU A 33 2.60 -3.21 5.77
C LEU A 33 3.02 -3.88 7.08
N TYR A 34 3.40 -5.16 7.01
CA TYR A 34 4.07 -5.82 8.11
C TYR A 34 5.58 -5.50 8.04
N LYS A 35 6.03 -4.51 8.82
CA LYS A 35 7.36 -3.86 8.71
C LYS A 35 8.53 -4.84 8.61
N SER A 36 8.68 -5.74 9.60
CA SER A 36 9.79 -6.71 9.65
C SER A 36 9.82 -7.61 8.42
N TYR A 37 8.68 -8.21 8.09
CA TYR A 37 8.52 -9.07 6.91
C TYR A 37 8.76 -8.31 5.60
N PHE A 38 8.27 -7.08 5.48
CA PHE A 38 8.43 -6.28 4.28
C PHE A 38 9.90 -5.91 4.05
N LEU A 39 10.59 -5.41 5.08
CA LEU A 39 11.99 -5.00 4.99
C LEU A 39 12.94 -6.18 4.75
N GLU A 40 12.68 -7.34 5.37
CA GLU A 40 13.40 -8.58 5.10
C GLU A 40 13.28 -8.96 3.61
N ARG A 41 12.06 -8.96 3.07
CA ARG A 41 11.81 -9.31 1.67
C ARG A 41 12.43 -8.35 0.68
N VAL A 42 12.57 -7.06 1.02
CA VAL A 42 13.28 -6.11 0.15
C VAL A 42 14.71 -6.60 -0.11
N GLN A 43 15.37 -7.23 0.86
CA GLN A 43 16.75 -7.72 0.70
C GLN A 43 16.85 -9.02 -0.11
N ILE A 44 15.76 -9.76 -0.31
CA ILE A 44 15.73 -11.06 -0.99
C ILE A 44 15.30 -10.87 -2.44
N LYS A 45 16.20 -11.09 -3.41
CA LYS A 45 15.94 -10.83 -4.83
C LYS A 45 14.76 -11.65 -5.37
N GLU A 46 14.68 -12.93 -5.02
CA GLU A 46 13.69 -13.90 -5.52
C GLU A 46 12.30 -13.68 -4.93
N ASN A 47 12.22 -13.08 -3.73
CA ASN A 47 10.97 -12.85 -3.00
C ASN A 47 10.73 -11.37 -2.74
N ARG A 48 11.29 -10.49 -3.56
CA ARG A 48 11.16 -9.05 -3.39
C ARG A 48 9.70 -8.60 -3.55
N PRO A 49 9.23 -7.57 -2.80
CA PRO A 49 7.91 -7.01 -3.02
C PRO A 49 7.73 -6.56 -4.48
N SER A 50 6.49 -6.58 -4.97
CA SER A 50 6.24 -6.28 -6.39
C SER A 50 6.71 -4.86 -6.74
N PRO A 51 7.20 -4.63 -7.98
CA PRO A 51 7.62 -3.30 -8.41
C PRO A 51 6.50 -2.24 -8.29
N SER A 52 5.24 -2.65 -8.47
CA SER A 52 4.07 -1.80 -8.25
C SER A 52 3.96 -1.34 -6.79
N LEU A 53 4.07 -2.27 -5.84
CA LEU A 53 3.97 -1.98 -4.41
C LEU A 53 5.14 -1.12 -3.93
N LEU A 54 6.39 -1.46 -4.31
CA LEU A 54 7.56 -0.65 -4.00
C LEU A 54 7.40 0.78 -4.54
N SER A 55 6.97 0.92 -5.78
CA SER A 55 6.77 2.24 -6.39
C SER A 55 5.69 3.05 -5.68
N ALA A 56 4.61 2.41 -5.19
CA ALA A 56 3.57 3.09 -4.43
C ALA A 56 4.05 3.50 -3.03
N VAL A 57 4.86 2.66 -2.36
CA VAL A 57 5.55 2.99 -1.10
C VAL A 57 6.43 4.22 -1.29
N PHE A 58 7.23 4.25 -2.35
CA PHE A 58 8.09 5.37 -2.68
C PHE A 58 7.30 6.65 -2.97
N ALA A 59 6.21 6.56 -3.73
CA ALA A 59 5.34 7.73 -3.99
C ALA A 59 4.76 8.31 -2.70
N ALA A 60 4.31 7.44 -1.77
CA ALA A 60 3.79 7.86 -0.47
C ALA A 60 4.89 8.46 0.43
N ALA A 61 6.10 7.91 0.41
CA ALA A 61 7.23 8.39 1.20
C ALA A 61 7.77 9.74 0.72
N SER A 62 7.81 9.96 -0.60
CA SER A 62 8.38 11.17 -1.20
C SER A 62 7.70 12.46 -0.74
N THR A 63 6.43 12.42 -0.31
CA THR A 63 5.76 13.62 0.25
C THR A 63 6.47 14.17 1.49
N TYR A 64 7.15 13.32 2.26
CA TYR A 64 7.84 13.73 3.48
C TYR A 64 9.20 14.36 3.20
N LYS A 65 9.75 14.21 1.99
CA LYS A 65 10.89 15.03 1.53
C LYS A 65 10.52 16.50 1.39
N ALA A 66 9.23 16.81 1.15
CA ALA A 66 8.77 18.19 1.09
C ALA A 66 8.91 18.93 2.43
N ARG A 67 9.05 18.22 3.56
CA ARG A 67 9.30 18.84 4.87
C ARG A 67 10.68 19.49 4.97
N GLU A 68 11.62 19.05 4.14
CA GLU A 68 13.00 19.56 4.12
C GLU A 68 13.21 20.59 3.01
N ALA A 69 12.28 20.70 2.06
CA ALA A 69 12.32 21.68 0.99
C ALA A 69 12.17 23.11 1.57
N ARG A 70 13.10 23.99 1.18
CA ARG A 70 13.17 25.40 1.62
C ARG A 70 12.83 26.36 0.49
N THR A 71 12.76 25.88 -0.74
CA THR A 71 12.50 26.65 -1.96
C THR A 71 11.37 26.04 -2.79
N GLU A 72 10.75 26.84 -3.65
CA GLU A 72 9.73 26.33 -4.59
C GLU A 72 10.34 25.35 -5.60
N GLU A 73 11.62 25.52 -5.97
CA GLU A 73 12.32 24.62 -6.87
C GLU A 73 12.51 23.22 -6.24
N GLU A 74 12.94 23.15 -4.98
CA GLU A 74 13.03 21.89 -4.24
C GLU A 74 11.66 21.24 -4.07
N MET A 75 10.61 22.02 -3.76
CA MET A 75 9.24 21.51 -3.69
C MET A 75 8.75 20.98 -5.04
N ALA A 76 9.05 21.67 -6.13
CA ALA A 76 8.73 21.21 -7.48
C ALA A 76 9.45 19.90 -7.82
N HIS A 77 10.73 19.79 -7.45
CA HIS A 77 11.49 18.55 -7.62
C HIS A 77 10.85 17.38 -6.86
N VAL A 78 10.45 17.59 -5.59
CA VAL A 78 9.74 16.57 -4.80
C VAL A 78 8.42 16.16 -5.47
N ARG A 79 7.61 17.12 -5.95
CA ARG A 79 6.36 16.82 -6.67
C ARG A 79 6.60 15.97 -7.92
N ILE A 80 7.66 16.27 -8.68
CA ILE A 80 8.04 15.50 -9.87
C ILE A 80 8.42 14.06 -9.48
N GLN A 81 9.28 13.88 -8.46
CA GLN A 81 9.68 12.55 -7.99
C GLN A 81 8.48 11.73 -7.51
N MET A 82 7.58 12.34 -6.73
CA MET A 82 6.34 11.71 -6.29
C MET A 82 5.50 11.23 -7.49
N ALA A 83 5.32 12.08 -8.50
CA ALA A 83 4.56 11.75 -9.71
C ALA A 83 5.23 10.63 -10.53
N VAL A 84 6.56 10.62 -10.61
CA VAL A 84 7.34 9.57 -11.28
C VAL A 84 7.12 8.21 -10.61
N HIS A 85 7.20 8.16 -9.27
CA HIS A 85 6.95 6.91 -8.53
C HIS A 85 5.50 6.44 -8.66
N PHE A 86 4.54 7.37 -8.58
CA PHE A 86 3.12 7.05 -8.78
C PHE A 86 2.86 6.48 -10.18
N GLN A 87 3.39 7.14 -11.22
CA GLN A 87 3.23 6.68 -12.60
C GLN A 87 3.89 5.31 -12.80
N ARG A 88 5.05 5.07 -12.20
CA ARG A 88 5.70 3.76 -12.23
C ARG A 88 4.86 2.68 -11.54
N ALA A 89 4.27 2.98 -10.38
CA ALA A 89 3.36 2.07 -9.68
C ALA A 89 2.16 1.69 -10.54
N LYS A 90 1.53 2.69 -11.18
CA LYS A 90 0.41 2.50 -12.10
C LYS A 90 0.79 1.59 -13.28
N LEU A 91 1.91 1.88 -13.96
CA LEU A 91 2.34 1.09 -15.13
C LEU A 91 2.60 -0.38 -14.77
N TYR A 92 3.21 -0.66 -13.62
CA TYR A 92 3.40 -2.04 -13.16
C TYR A 92 2.09 -2.72 -12.73
N LEU A 93 1.16 -1.96 -12.16
CA LEU A 93 -0.14 -2.46 -11.77
C LEU A 93 -1.01 -2.80 -13.00
N ASP A 94 -0.98 -1.95 -14.02
CA ASP A 94 -1.74 -2.12 -15.27
C ASP A 94 -1.29 -3.37 -16.04
N GLU A 95 0.01 -3.71 -16.02
CA GLU A 95 0.52 -4.96 -16.61
C GLU A 95 0.00 -6.23 -15.92
N GLN A 96 -0.41 -6.10 -14.66
CA GLN A 96 -0.87 -7.18 -13.81
C GLN A 96 -2.32 -6.97 -13.37
N TYR A 97 -3.10 -6.23 -14.18
CA TYR A 97 -4.42 -5.74 -13.76
C TYR A 97 -5.39 -6.87 -13.35
N THR A 98 -5.32 -8.02 -14.04
CA THR A 98 -6.12 -9.20 -13.75
C THR A 98 -5.64 -9.97 -12.52
N LEU A 99 -4.40 -9.77 -12.06
CA LEU A 99 -3.90 -10.40 -10.85
C LEU A 99 -4.59 -9.78 -9.63
N ASN A 100 -5.22 -10.64 -8.85
CA ASN A 100 -5.78 -10.27 -7.56
C ASN A 100 -4.86 -10.81 -6.46
N THR A 101 -3.97 -9.96 -5.96
CA THR A 101 -3.00 -10.31 -4.93
C THR A 101 -3.07 -9.27 -3.81
N THR A 102 -2.64 -9.65 -2.61
CA THR A 102 -2.53 -8.68 -1.50
C THR A 102 -1.60 -7.52 -1.87
N ALA A 103 -0.55 -7.76 -2.66
CA ALA A 103 0.33 -6.70 -3.13
C ALA A 103 -0.37 -5.69 -4.06
N SER A 104 -1.26 -6.15 -4.96
CA SER A 104 -2.03 -5.23 -5.82
C SER A 104 -3.06 -4.42 -5.02
N ILE A 105 -3.66 -5.01 -3.99
CA ILE A 105 -4.55 -4.31 -3.04
C ILE A 105 -3.78 -3.23 -2.27
N LEU A 106 -2.63 -3.57 -1.67
CA LEU A 106 -1.77 -2.61 -0.95
C LEU A 106 -1.27 -1.49 -1.86
N THR A 107 -0.95 -1.81 -3.12
CA THR A 107 -0.58 -0.81 -4.13
C THR A 107 -1.72 0.18 -4.35
N LEU A 108 -2.95 -0.31 -4.57
CA LEU A 108 -4.13 0.53 -4.79
C LEU A 108 -4.44 1.42 -3.57
N LEU A 109 -4.26 0.91 -2.35
CA LEU A 109 -4.43 1.72 -1.14
C LEU A 109 -3.41 2.87 -1.07
N LEU A 110 -2.13 2.61 -1.35
CA LEU A 110 -1.11 3.65 -1.37
C LEU A 110 -1.30 4.65 -2.52
N MET A 111 -1.78 4.19 -3.67
CA MET A 111 -2.19 5.09 -4.77
C MET A 111 -3.38 5.96 -4.36
N SER A 112 -4.33 5.43 -3.57
CA SER A 112 -5.43 6.21 -3.00
C SER A 112 -4.92 7.30 -2.06
N VAL A 113 -3.97 6.99 -1.17
CA VAL A 113 -3.30 7.96 -0.29
C VAL A 113 -2.64 9.08 -1.09
N TYR A 114 -1.90 8.74 -2.16
CA TYR A 114 -1.29 9.73 -3.03
C TYR A 114 -2.33 10.69 -3.63
N GLU A 115 -3.41 10.15 -4.21
CA GLU A 115 -4.47 10.98 -4.82
C GLU A 115 -5.26 11.78 -3.78
N GLN A 116 -5.36 11.29 -2.55
CA GLN A 116 -5.96 12.04 -1.46
C GLN A 116 -5.12 13.28 -1.13
N GLY A 117 -3.79 13.15 -1.10
CA GLY A 117 -2.87 14.28 -0.92
C GLY A 117 -2.94 15.34 -2.03
N THR A 118 -3.40 14.97 -3.23
CA THR A 118 -3.63 15.91 -4.35
C THR A 118 -5.09 16.40 -4.44
N MET A 119 -5.93 16.07 -3.45
CA MET A 119 -7.37 16.36 -3.43
C MET A 119 -8.13 15.83 -4.66
N SER A 120 -7.62 14.75 -5.27
CA SER A 120 -8.25 14.14 -6.43
C SER A 120 -9.34 13.16 -6.02
N THR A 121 -10.46 13.17 -6.75
CA THR A 121 -11.54 12.19 -6.62
C THR A 121 -11.10 10.77 -7.03
N ARG A 122 -9.94 10.63 -7.69
CA ARG A 122 -9.33 9.33 -8.02
C ARG A 122 -8.96 8.53 -6.78
N SER A 123 -8.73 9.17 -5.63
CA SER A 123 -8.53 8.50 -4.34
C SER A 123 -9.65 7.50 -4.06
N TRP A 124 -10.91 7.89 -4.27
CA TRP A 124 -12.09 7.04 -4.09
C TRP A 124 -12.18 5.90 -5.10
N LEU A 125 -11.71 6.12 -6.33
CA LEU A 125 -11.67 5.07 -7.34
C LEU A 125 -10.64 3.99 -6.98
N TYR A 126 -9.44 4.40 -6.54
CA TYR A 126 -8.39 3.49 -6.12
C TYR A 126 -8.79 2.71 -4.85
N SER A 127 -9.37 3.36 -3.84
CA SER A 127 -9.86 2.66 -2.64
C SER A 127 -10.98 1.69 -2.99
N GLY A 128 -11.96 2.10 -3.82
CA GLY A 128 -13.03 1.20 -4.27
C GLY A 128 -12.54 0.01 -5.09
N MET A 129 -11.48 0.15 -5.89
CA MET A 129 -10.82 -0.99 -6.55
C MET A 129 -10.14 -1.92 -5.55
N ALA A 130 -9.42 -1.37 -4.57
CA ALA A 130 -8.78 -2.16 -3.51
C ALA A 130 -9.81 -2.99 -2.73
N ILE A 131 -10.93 -2.38 -2.34
CA ILE A 131 -12.02 -3.03 -1.59
C ILE A 131 -12.62 -4.19 -2.39
N ARG A 132 -12.95 -3.98 -3.67
CA ARG A 132 -13.50 -5.05 -4.52
C ARG A 132 -12.51 -6.21 -4.69
N LYS A 133 -11.24 -5.91 -4.90
CA LYS A 133 -10.17 -6.94 -4.96
C LYS A 133 -10.01 -7.67 -3.62
N ALA A 134 -10.09 -6.96 -2.49
CA ALA A 134 -10.01 -7.56 -1.16
C ALA A 134 -11.19 -8.50 -0.87
N TYR A 135 -12.41 -8.15 -1.29
CA TYR A 135 -13.56 -9.05 -1.23
C TYR A 135 -13.35 -10.30 -2.08
N ASP A 136 -12.94 -10.12 -3.34
CA ASP A 136 -12.70 -11.22 -4.29
C ASP A 136 -11.59 -12.18 -3.81
N LEU A 137 -10.54 -11.66 -3.18
CA LEU A 137 -9.45 -12.48 -2.60
C LEU A 137 -9.81 -13.11 -1.25
N GLY A 138 -11.00 -12.80 -0.70
CA GLY A 138 -11.46 -13.30 0.59
C GLY A 138 -10.74 -12.69 1.80
N LEU A 139 -10.15 -11.49 1.68
CA LEU A 139 -9.45 -10.84 2.80
C LEU A 139 -10.39 -10.41 3.93
N HIS A 140 -11.69 -10.30 3.64
CA HIS A 140 -12.76 -10.00 4.59
C HIS A 140 -13.13 -11.17 5.51
N ARG A 141 -12.45 -12.31 5.38
CA ARG A 141 -12.72 -13.53 6.15
C ARG A 141 -11.56 -13.90 7.05
N ASP A 142 -11.85 -14.36 8.26
CA ASP A 142 -10.88 -14.96 9.16
C ASP A 142 -10.48 -16.38 8.71
N VAL A 143 -9.53 -16.42 7.78
CA VAL A 143 -8.87 -17.65 7.36
C VAL A 143 -7.80 -18.14 8.33
N GLY A 144 -7.36 -17.32 9.29
CA GLY A 144 -6.39 -17.71 10.32
C GLY A 144 -6.97 -18.69 11.33
N ALA A 145 -8.27 -18.58 11.62
CA ALA A 145 -9.00 -19.54 12.44
C ALA A 145 -9.35 -20.84 11.68
N THR A 146 -9.28 -20.84 10.34
CA THR A 146 -9.62 -22.00 9.53
C THR A 146 -8.51 -23.05 9.62
N LYS A 147 -8.83 -24.18 10.27
CA LYS A 147 -7.94 -25.33 10.37
C LYS A 147 -8.32 -26.38 9.33
N HIS A 148 -7.35 -26.84 8.56
CA HIS A 148 -7.48 -28.03 7.73
C HIS A 148 -6.60 -29.13 8.35
N ASN A 149 -7.21 -30.27 8.73
CA ASN A 149 -6.53 -31.35 9.45
C ASN A 149 -5.79 -30.89 10.73
N GLY A 150 -6.34 -29.90 11.44
CA GLY A 150 -5.76 -29.35 12.67
C GLY A 150 -4.62 -28.34 12.47
N LEU A 151 -4.17 -28.13 11.23
CA LEU A 151 -3.16 -27.12 10.87
C LEU A 151 -3.83 -25.87 10.30
N SER A 152 -3.27 -24.70 10.61
CA SER A 152 -3.68 -23.44 9.98
C SER A 152 -3.43 -23.52 8.48
N VAL A 153 -4.39 -23.08 7.67
CA VAL A 153 -4.26 -23.03 6.20
C VAL A 153 -3.20 -22.00 5.78
N LEU A 154 -2.96 -20.97 6.60
CA LEU A 154 -2.00 -19.91 6.34
C LEU A 154 -0.94 -19.83 7.43
N SER A 155 0.27 -19.40 7.07
CA SER A 155 1.28 -19.01 8.05
C SER A 155 0.85 -17.76 8.82
N ARG A 156 1.41 -17.54 10.03
CA ARG A 156 1.12 -16.33 10.82
C ARG A 156 1.43 -15.05 10.04
N THR A 157 2.54 -15.06 9.31
CA THR A 157 2.97 -13.93 8.47
C THR A 157 1.97 -13.63 7.35
N GLU A 158 1.46 -14.65 6.67
CA GLU A 158 0.45 -14.46 5.62
C GLU A 158 -0.87 -13.95 6.20
N THR A 159 -1.27 -14.47 7.37
CA THR A 159 -2.44 -13.99 8.10
C THR A 159 -2.31 -12.51 8.45
N GLU A 160 -1.17 -12.09 9.02
CA GLU A 160 -0.89 -10.68 9.33
C GLU A 160 -0.96 -9.77 8.11
N VAL A 161 -0.32 -10.16 7.01
CA VAL A 161 -0.32 -9.36 5.76
C VAL A 161 -1.74 -9.23 5.20
N ARG A 162 -2.56 -10.28 5.27
CA ARG A 162 -3.95 -10.26 4.83
C ARG A 162 -4.83 -9.38 5.72
N GLN A 163 -4.69 -9.50 7.04
CA GLN A 163 -5.44 -8.71 8.01
C GLN A 163 -5.11 -7.22 7.87
N ARG A 164 -3.83 -6.85 7.81
CA ARG A 164 -3.41 -5.46 7.62
C ARG A 164 -3.92 -4.86 6.31
N ALA A 165 -3.93 -5.64 5.22
CA ALA A 165 -4.51 -5.20 3.96
C ALA A 165 -6.04 -4.98 4.05
N TRP A 166 -6.77 -5.86 4.73
CA TRP A 166 -8.21 -5.70 4.96
C TRP A 166 -8.52 -4.45 5.81
N TRP A 167 -7.86 -4.30 6.95
CA TRP A 167 -8.03 -3.13 7.80
C TRP A 167 -7.57 -1.84 7.10
N GLY A 168 -6.56 -1.91 6.23
CA GLY A 168 -6.20 -0.83 5.32
C GLY A 168 -7.34 -0.43 4.39
N CYS A 169 -8.07 -1.38 3.81
CA CYS A 169 -9.28 -1.10 3.03
C CYS A 169 -10.36 -0.42 3.88
N TYR A 170 -10.62 -0.92 5.09
CA TYR A 170 -11.61 -0.34 6.00
C TYR A 170 -11.30 1.11 6.37
N ILE A 171 -10.07 1.37 6.82
CA ILE A 171 -9.61 2.71 7.20
C ILE A 171 -9.69 3.66 6.00
N MET A 172 -9.22 3.23 4.82
CA MET A 172 -9.22 4.09 3.65
C MET A 172 -10.63 4.39 3.14
N ASP A 173 -11.56 3.43 3.21
CA ASP A 173 -12.97 3.64 2.86
C ASP A 173 -13.59 4.74 3.72
N ILE A 174 -13.35 4.73 5.03
CA ILE A 174 -13.81 5.77 5.96
C ILE A 174 -13.16 7.11 5.63
N MET A 175 -11.82 7.15 5.53
CA MET A 175 -11.08 8.39 5.34
C MET A 175 -11.44 9.10 4.02
N VAL A 176 -11.49 8.37 2.90
CA VAL A 176 -11.85 8.99 1.61
C VAL A 176 -13.31 9.40 1.58
N SER A 177 -14.20 8.58 2.13
CA SER A 177 -15.64 8.88 2.20
C SER A 177 -15.90 10.13 3.02
N ALA A 178 -15.26 10.27 4.18
CA ALA A 178 -15.34 11.47 5.01
C ALA A 178 -14.78 12.71 4.27
N THR A 179 -13.65 12.58 3.58
CA THR A 179 -13.01 13.68 2.85
C THR A 179 -13.89 14.20 1.70
N LEU A 180 -14.56 13.29 0.98
CA LEU A 180 -15.33 13.62 -0.22
C LEU A 180 -16.84 13.75 0.02
N GLY A 181 -17.32 13.58 1.26
CA GLY A 181 -18.74 13.58 1.60
C GLY A 181 -19.53 12.43 0.95
N ARG A 182 -18.90 11.25 0.82
CA ARG A 182 -19.50 10.06 0.20
C ARG A 182 -19.87 9.02 1.26
N PRO A 183 -20.82 8.10 0.99
CA PRO A 183 -21.07 6.96 1.86
C PRO A 183 -19.90 5.96 1.85
N THR A 184 -19.66 5.30 2.99
CA THR A 184 -18.76 4.15 3.06
C THR A 184 -19.34 2.95 2.32
N THR A 185 -18.45 2.09 1.83
CA THR A 185 -18.77 0.88 1.08
C THR A 185 -18.80 -0.35 1.99
N ILE A 186 -17.88 -0.46 2.95
CA ILE A 186 -17.76 -1.60 3.85
C ILE A 186 -18.76 -1.43 5.01
N ARG A 187 -19.46 -2.51 5.35
CA ARG A 187 -20.41 -2.55 6.46
C ARG A 187 -19.89 -3.53 7.51
N ASP A 188 -20.07 -3.22 8.79
CA ASP A 188 -19.46 -4.01 9.87
C ASP A 188 -19.92 -5.48 9.90
N PHE A 189 -21.12 -5.78 9.39
CA PHE A 189 -21.64 -7.15 9.33
C PHE A 189 -21.12 -7.98 8.14
N THR A 190 -20.32 -7.40 7.23
CA THR A 190 -19.85 -8.09 6.01
C THR A 190 -18.47 -8.72 6.15
N PHE A 191 -17.83 -8.64 7.32
CA PHE A 191 -16.51 -9.22 7.58
C PHE A 191 -16.38 -9.74 9.01
N ASP A 192 -15.43 -10.64 9.24
CA ASP A 192 -15.15 -11.28 10.54
C ASP A 192 -13.65 -11.29 10.88
N VAL A 193 -12.87 -10.44 10.19
CA VAL A 193 -11.41 -10.34 10.33
C VAL A 193 -11.02 -9.77 11.71
N PRO A 194 -10.22 -10.48 12.52
CA PRO A 194 -9.73 -9.92 13.78
C PRO A 194 -8.72 -8.79 13.53
N PHE A 195 -8.44 -8.00 14.56
CA PHE A 195 -7.38 -6.99 14.48
C PHE A 195 -6.00 -7.65 14.26
N PRO A 196 -5.08 -6.99 13.51
CA PRO A 196 -3.70 -7.46 13.40
C PRO A 196 -3.06 -7.54 14.78
N ALA A 197 -2.13 -8.47 14.98
CA ALA A 197 -1.49 -8.60 16.28
C ALA A 197 -0.65 -7.36 16.61
N ASP A 198 -0.69 -6.99 17.89
CA ASP A 198 0.07 -5.90 18.47
C ASP A 198 1.51 -6.38 18.72
N TYR A 199 2.25 -6.66 17.65
CA TYR A 199 3.69 -6.81 17.76
C TYR A 199 4.23 -5.40 17.93
N GLY A 200 4.67 -5.05 19.15
CA GLY A 200 5.36 -3.81 19.42
C GLY A 200 6.37 -3.54 18.30
N GLU A 201 6.08 -2.54 17.48
CA GLU A 201 6.93 -2.17 16.36
C GLU A 201 8.14 -1.44 16.96
N ASP A 202 9.15 -2.21 17.39
CA ASP A 202 10.47 -1.68 17.74
C ASP A 202 11.11 -0.91 16.55
#